data_AF-A0A4Q7JED8-F1
#
_entry.id   AF-A0A4Q7JED8-F1
#
_cell.length_a   1.000
_cell.length_b   1.000
_cell.length_c   1.000
_cell.angle_alpha   90.00
_cell.angle_beta   90.00
_cell.angle_gamma   90.00
#
_symmetry.space_group_name_H-M   'P 1'
#
loop_
_entity.id
_entity.type
_entity.pdbx_description
1 polymer ?
#
loop_
_entity_poly.entity_id
_entity_poly.type
_entity_poly.pdbx_seq_one_letter_code
_entity_poly.pdbx_strand_id
1 'polypeptide(L)'
;MLGSTGESAETLVSLACSARDTRVSGMARAAIEAAWAEGGQSRDRVWRAVWALLESARLGWPNHQDDDRVRPLLLFLLAPDPAARYEPRVRLHTCLPDSGGPEVGVLVDIAVSGEDAAVREPLADLLRTTGHPRLLAELAEALRRRRAGTQLLTDDGYVPAAITYGAWNADGEPGPLLRILLDNPHLERPSRVPDMALVLILRDRFDLLRAFAQAPLARILLGFLATAREPIVETMPEQVLDGSRRALREISPGAGQDLVCRRAIAGDVEAAAAVRDAGLRPADPLLTPLLLYLTGQWDSLDGDLLFAALPLLTVDEAIDALTRLLEMRDVPAEAAGHLRAALRAIPRPSGSGDLDYLWEEVTDTICALAVRGNPEARSAVLDAGYRPTTEEGHPAFLFLTEQWEAYDRLDPDGTLLTALFDRPYLLGAPPETFREIAERAGRPDPVPPPRPDGSRRRAGHGGTHHSDYTGFDGGGYDGGGGYSGGGF
;
A
#
# COMPACT_ATOMS: atom_id res chain seq x y z
N MET A 1 35.10 -14.49 44.80
CA MET A 1 34.63 -13.46 45.76
C MET A 1 34.38 -12.17 45.00
N LEU A 2 33.21 -12.03 44.37
CA LEU A 2 32.72 -10.75 43.87
C LEU A 2 31.81 -10.18 44.96
N GLY A 3 32.06 -8.96 45.42
CA GLY A 3 31.21 -8.27 46.39
C GLY A 3 29.77 -8.13 45.87
N SER A 4 28.81 -7.87 46.75
CA SER A 4 27.38 -7.91 46.43
C SER A 4 26.86 -6.76 45.54
N THR A 5 27.73 -5.95 44.94
CA THR A 5 27.35 -4.76 44.16
C THR A 5 27.54 -5.00 42.66
N GLY A 6 26.52 -4.70 41.85
CA GLY A 6 26.55 -4.83 40.37
C GLY A 6 27.67 -4.03 39.70
N GLU A 7 28.11 -2.93 40.32
CA GLU A 7 29.25 -2.09 39.91
C GLU A 7 30.56 -2.88 39.75
N SER A 8 30.72 -4.00 40.48
CA SER A 8 31.90 -4.85 40.34
C SER A 8 31.93 -5.61 39.01
N ALA A 9 30.79 -5.95 38.41
CA ALA A 9 30.73 -6.69 37.15
C ALA A 9 30.98 -5.76 35.95
N GLU A 10 30.37 -4.58 35.93
CA GLU A 10 30.59 -3.56 34.90
C GLU A 10 32.06 -3.12 34.85
N THR A 11 32.67 -2.87 36.00
CA THR A 11 34.10 -2.52 36.08
C THR A 11 34.97 -3.62 35.48
N LEU A 12 34.70 -4.89 35.79
CA LEU A 12 35.46 -6.01 35.24
C LEU A 12 35.29 -6.13 33.72
N VAL A 13 34.05 -6.06 33.22
CA VAL A 13 33.77 -6.13 31.77
C VAL A 13 34.43 -4.96 31.04
N SER A 14 34.34 -3.75 31.59
CA SER A 14 34.99 -2.55 31.05
C SER A 14 36.51 -2.70 30.99
N LEU A 15 37.15 -3.17 32.07
CA LEU A 15 38.59 -3.42 32.11
C LEU A 15 39.01 -4.51 31.11
N ALA A 16 38.21 -5.57 30.97
CA ALA A 16 38.49 -6.63 30.01
C ALA A 16 38.49 -6.15 28.54
N CYS A 17 37.70 -5.12 28.23
CA CYS A 17 37.56 -4.55 26.89
C CYS A 17 38.54 -3.41 26.61
N SER A 18 38.78 -2.53 27.59
CA SER A 18 39.44 -1.23 27.36
C SER A 18 40.80 -1.03 28.03
N ALA A 19 41.23 -1.93 28.93
CA ALA A 19 42.49 -1.75 29.65
C ALA A 19 43.70 -1.87 28.69
N ARG A 20 44.53 -0.82 28.67
CA ARG A 20 45.80 -0.81 27.91
C ARG A 20 46.82 -1.82 28.45
N ASP A 21 46.78 -2.09 29.75
CA ASP A 21 47.63 -3.10 30.39
C ASP A 21 47.04 -4.49 30.11
N THR A 22 47.75 -5.27 29.28
CA THR A 22 47.39 -6.65 28.92
C THR A 22 47.24 -7.57 30.13
N ARG A 23 47.98 -7.33 31.22
CA ARG A 23 47.87 -8.09 32.47
C ARG A 23 46.54 -7.83 33.15
N VAL A 24 46.13 -6.56 33.24
CA VAL A 24 44.85 -6.15 33.86
C VAL A 24 43.68 -6.67 33.03
N SER A 25 43.72 -6.49 31.70
CA SER A 25 42.71 -7.04 30.79
C SER A 25 42.61 -8.57 30.93
N GLY A 26 43.75 -9.27 30.98
CA GLY A 26 43.79 -10.73 31.15
C GLY A 26 43.20 -11.21 32.48
N MET A 27 43.52 -10.53 33.58
CA MET A 27 42.94 -10.83 34.90
C MET A 27 41.43 -10.60 34.93
N ALA A 28 40.96 -9.50 34.34
CA ALA A 28 39.53 -9.19 34.25
C ALA A 28 38.79 -10.24 33.41
N ARG A 29 39.34 -10.64 32.25
CA ARG A 29 38.79 -11.73 31.42
C ARG A 29 38.69 -13.03 32.20
N ALA A 30 39.76 -13.45 32.88
CA ALA A 30 39.74 -14.68 33.69
C ALA A 30 38.66 -14.65 34.78
N ALA A 31 38.46 -13.50 35.44
CA ALA A 31 37.41 -13.34 36.44
C ALA A 31 35.99 -13.43 35.82
N ILE A 32 35.79 -12.83 34.65
CA ILE A 32 34.52 -12.90 33.91
C ILE A 32 34.24 -14.34 33.47
N GLU A 33 35.24 -15.05 32.92
CA GLU A 33 35.12 -16.45 32.52
C GLU A 33 34.75 -17.35 33.70
N ALA A 34 35.40 -17.15 34.86
CA ALA A 34 35.06 -17.89 36.08
C ALA A 34 33.63 -17.60 36.55
N ALA A 35 33.20 -16.34 36.55
CA ALA A 35 31.83 -15.95 36.92
C ALA A 35 30.78 -16.48 35.93
N TRP A 36 31.11 -16.53 34.63
CA TRP A 36 30.25 -17.07 33.59
C TRP A 36 30.08 -18.59 33.72
N ALA A 37 31.19 -19.29 34.00
CA ALA A 37 31.23 -20.73 34.21
C ALA A 37 30.49 -21.17 35.48
N GLU A 38 30.53 -20.38 36.55
CA GLU A 38 29.75 -20.61 37.78
C GLU A 38 28.24 -20.65 37.51
N GLY A 39 27.76 -19.91 36.51
CA GLY A 39 26.35 -19.86 36.15
C GLY A 39 25.50 -19.06 37.14
N GLY A 40 24.18 -19.27 37.08
CA GLY A 40 23.21 -18.63 37.98
C GLY A 40 23.35 -17.11 38.06
N GLN A 41 23.30 -16.57 39.28
CA GLN A 41 23.36 -15.12 39.51
C GLN A 41 24.68 -14.48 39.05
N SER A 42 25.81 -15.20 39.11
CA SER A 42 27.12 -14.67 38.68
C SER A 42 27.11 -14.40 37.17
N ARG A 43 26.58 -15.35 36.38
CA ARG A 43 26.40 -15.18 34.93
C ARG A 43 25.42 -14.05 34.61
N ASP A 44 24.28 -14.00 35.29
CA ASP A 44 23.30 -12.93 35.07
C ASP A 44 23.85 -11.53 35.34
N ARG A 45 24.74 -11.38 36.34
CA ARG A 45 25.42 -10.11 36.62
C ARG A 45 26.35 -9.71 35.49
N VAL A 46 27.13 -10.65 34.96
CA VAL A 46 28.00 -10.39 33.79
C VAL A 46 27.15 -10.02 32.57
N TRP A 47 26.07 -10.76 32.30
CA TRP A 47 25.14 -10.46 31.21
C TRP A 47 24.57 -9.03 31.31
N ARG A 48 24.04 -8.64 32.47
CA ARG A 48 23.51 -7.28 32.67
C ARG A 48 24.60 -6.21 32.52
N ALA A 49 25.80 -6.47 33.04
CA ALA A 49 26.93 -5.56 32.91
C ALA A 49 27.35 -5.35 31.44
N VAL A 50 27.36 -6.42 30.62
CA VAL A 50 27.65 -6.32 29.19
C VAL A 50 26.61 -5.45 28.48
N TRP A 51 25.32 -5.67 28.73
CA TRP A 51 24.26 -4.85 28.12
C TRP A 51 24.27 -3.40 28.58
N ALA A 52 24.47 -3.15 29.88
CA ALA A 52 24.61 -1.78 30.38
C ALA A 52 25.77 -1.04 29.70
N LEU A 53 26.89 -1.74 29.45
CA LEU A 53 28.01 -1.16 28.72
C LEU A 53 27.70 -0.95 27.22
N LEU A 54 26.99 -1.86 26.56
CA LEU A 54 26.53 -1.69 25.18
C LEU A 54 25.58 -0.47 25.05
N GLU A 55 24.63 -0.32 25.98
CA GLU A 55 23.75 0.85 26.05
C GLU A 55 24.55 2.14 26.30
N SER A 56 25.52 2.11 27.21
CA SER A 56 26.40 3.25 27.49
C SER A 56 27.27 3.65 26.27
N ALA A 57 27.62 2.66 25.45
CA ALA A 57 28.34 2.84 24.19
C ALA A 57 27.42 3.23 23.02
N ARG A 58 26.12 3.48 23.31
CA ARG A 58 25.09 3.90 22.35
C ARG A 58 24.93 2.93 21.17
N LEU A 59 24.96 1.63 21.46
CA LEU A 59 24.70 0.58 20.47
C LEU A 59 23.43 0.91 19.65
N GLY A 60 23.54 0.94 18.33
CA GLY A 60 22.41 1.23 17.43
C GLY A 60 22.20 2.70 17.10
N TRP A 61 23.11 3.58 17.53
CA TRP A 61 23.09 5.00 17.21
C TRP A 61 24.31 5.31 16.34
N PRO A 62 24.22 5.18 15.00
CA PRO A 62 25.40 5.18 14.12
C PRO A 62 26.31 6.41 14.30
N ASN A 63 25.72 7.59 14.53
CA ASN A 63 26.48 8.85 14.67
C ASN A 63 27.13 9.04 16.06
N HIS A 64 26.86 8.15 17.01
CA HIS A 64 27.28 8.30 18.40
C HIS A 64 27.84 7.02 19.02
N GLN A 65 27.97 5.96 18.23
CA GLN A 65 28.43 4.67 18.70
C GLN A 65 29.93 4.72 19.01
N ASP A 66 30.32 4.18 20.16
CA ASP A 66 31.73 3.95 20.51
C ASP A 66 32.14 2.55 20.06
N ASP A 67 32.57 2.43 18.80
CA ASP A 67 32.88 1.14 18.15
C ASP A 67 33.99 0.35 18.88
N ASP A 68 34.97 1.06 19.45
CA ASP A 68 36.05 0.46 20.24
C ASP A 68 35.53 -0.26 21.50
N ARG A 69 34.38 0.18 22.03
CA ARG A 69 33.70 -0.48 23.15
C ARG A 69 32.70 -1.53 22.70
N VAL A 70 31.93 -1.25 21.64
CA VAL A 70 30.88 -2.15 21.14
C VAL A 70 31.46 -3.46 20.65
N ARG A 71 32.52 -3.40 19.83
CA ARG A 71 33.14 -4.57 19.21
C ARG A 71 33.52 -5.68 20.20
N PRO A 72 34.36 -5.44 21.23
CA PRO A 72 34.77 -6.49 22.16
C PRO A 72 33.61 -7.06 22.98
N LEU A 73 32.58 -6.25 23.29
CA LEU A 73 31.38 -6.70 24.00
C LEU A 73 30.52 -7.64 23.15
N LEU A 74 30.33 -7.33 21.87
CA LEU A 74 29.61 -8.21 20.94
C LEU A 74 30.38 -9.50 20.68
N LEU A 75 31.70 -9.45 20.49
CA LEU A 75 32.53 -10.65 20.38
C LEU A 75 32.47 -11.52 21.63
N PHE A 76 32.38 -10.91 22.82
CA PHE A 76 32.13 -11.65 24.05
C PHE A 76 30.77 -12.38 24.02
N LEU A 77 29.69 -11.73 23.59
CA LEU A 77 28.36 -12.35 23.49
C LEU A 77 28.29 -13.47 22.44
N LEU A 78 29.12 -13.39 21.39
CA LEU A 78 29.20 -14.37 20.32
C LEU A 78 30.16 -15.52 20.60
N ALA A 79 30.90 -15.46 21.71
CA ALA A 79 31.81 -16.53 22.11
C ALA A 79 31.03 -17.84 22.40
N PRO A 80 31.61 -19.02 22.09
CA PRO A 80 30.97 -20.29 22.36
C PRO A 80 30.60 -20.47 23.85
N ASP A 81 29.43 -21.06 24.09
CA ASP A 81 28.94 -21.41 25.41
C ASP A 81 28.18 -22.75 25.38
N PRO A 82 28.75 -23.83 25.93
CA PRO A 82 28.10 -25.15 25.92
C PRO A 82 26.79 -25.19 26.72
N ALA A 83 26.52 -24.21 27.58
CA ALA A 83 25.27 -24.10 28.34
C ALA A 83 24.11 -23.49 27.54
N ALA A 84 24.37 -22.95 26.35
CA ALA A 84 23.35 -22.39 25.48
C ALA A 84 22.37 -23.47 24.99
N ARG A 85 21.07 -23.13 24.97
CA ARG A 85 19.99 -24.04 24.55
C ARG A 85 19.79 -24.11 23.05
N TYR A 86 20.15 -23.03 22.35
CA TYR A 86 19.93 -22.86 20.92
C TYR A 86 21.26 -22.94 20.18
N GLU A 87 21.24 -23.53 18.98
CA GLU A 87 22.38 -23.48 18.07
C GLU A 87 22.36 -22.14 17.30
N PRO A 88 23.55 -21.57 16.98
CA PRO A 88 24.86 -21.95 17.47
C PRO A 88 24.97 -21.67 18.97
N ARG A 89 25.68 -22.54 19.70
CA ARG A 89 25.87 -22.44 21.15
C ARG A 89 26.78 -21.27 21.53
N VAL A 90 26.21 -20.07 21.64
CA VAL A 90 26.91 -18.83 22.00
C VAL A 90 26.35 -18.24 23.30
N ARG A 91 27.16 -17.41 23.98
CA ARG A 91 26.79 -16.76 25.26
C ARG A 91 25.49 -15.96 25.19
N LEU A 92 25.21 -15.32 24.05
CA LEU A 92 23.97 -14.59 23.82
C LEU A 92 22.74 -15.48 24.10
N HIS A 93 22.71 -16.71 23.59
CA HIS A 93 21.60 -17.64 23.74
C HIS A 93 21.44 -18.18 25.16
N THR A 94 22.47 -18.09 26.01
CA THR A 94 22.42 -18.61 27.38
C THR A 94 21.57 -17.74 28.29
N CYS A 95 21.59 -16.42 28.09
CA CYS A 95 20.98 -15.44 28.98
C CYS A 95 19.88 -14.60 28.32
N LEU A 96 19.73 -14.65 27.00
CA LEU A 96 18.66 -13.95 26.30
C LEU A 96 17.30 -14.59 26.70
N PRO A 97 16.38 -13.84 27.34
CA PRO A 97 15.06 -14.37 27.63
C PRO A 97 14.25 -14.55 26.33
N ASP A 98 13.34 -15.52 26.33
CA ASP A 98 12.42 -15.76 25.20
C ASP A 98 11.48 -14.56 24.95
N SER A 99 11.21 -13.75 25.99
CA SER A 99 10.36 -12.54 25.92
C SER A 99 10.85 -11.44 26.88
N GLY A 100 10.72 -10.16 26.48
CA GLY A 100 11.19 -9.01 27.25
C GLY A 100 12.72 -8.88 27.27
N GLY A 101 13.27 -7.94 28.05
CA GLY A 101 14.72 -7.73 28.16
C GLY A 101 15.28 -6.68 27.19
N PRO A 102 16.62 -6.63 27.01
CA PRO A 102 17.29 -5.56 26.24
C PRO A 102 16.89 -5.60 24.76
N GLU A 103 16.83 -4.46 24.09
CA GLU A 103 16.45 -4.38 22.67
C GLU A 103 17.46 -5.12 21.78
N VAL A 104 17.02 -6.20 21.11
CA VAL A 104 17.89 -7.03 20.27
C VAL A 104 17.70 -6.78 18.77
N GLY A 105 16.75 -5.93 18.38
CA GLY A 105 16.57 -5.50 16.98
C GLY A 105 17.83 -4.83 16.42
N VAL A 106 18.57 -4.12 17.26
CA VAL A 106 19.87 -3.51 16.91
C VAL A 106 20.92 -4.53 16.45
N LEU A 107 20.88 -5.76 16.95
CA LEU A 107 21.81 -6.82 16.53
C LEU A 107 21.53 -7.23 15.08
N VAL A 108 20.26 -7.22 14.67
CA VAL A 108 19.87 -7.46 13.27
C VAL A 108 20.37 -6.31 12.40
N ASP A 109 20.22 -5.07 12.85
CA ASP A 109 20.66 -3.89 12.10
C ASP A 109 22.19 -3.89 11.88
N ILE A 110 22.98 -4.30 12.89
CA ILE A 110 24.44 -4.47 12.76
C ILE A 110 24.78 -5.62 11.81
N ALA A 111 24.10 -6.77 11.91
CA ALA A 111 24.34 -7.91 11.03
C ALA A 111 24.08 -7.58 9.54
N VAL A 112 23.12 -6.67 9.28
CA VAL A 112 22.70 -6.32 7.92
C VAL A 112 23.54 -5.16 7.35
N SER A 113 23.87 -4.16 8.16
CA SER A 113 24.41 -2.88 7.68
C SER A 113 25.68 -2.40 8.41
N GLY A 114 26.20 -3.14 9.39
CA GLY A 114 27.38 -2.72 10.16
C GLY A 114 28.68 -2.65 9.35
N GLU A 115 29.51 -1.64 9.60
CA GLU A 115 30.77 -1.45 8.88
C GLU A 115 31.86 -2.46 9.31
N ASP A 116 31.92 -2.81 10.59
CA ASP A 116 32.92 -3.76 11.11
C ASP A 116 32.55 -5.21 10.75
N ALA A 117 33.20 -5.73 9.70
CA ALA A 117 33.05 -7.10 9.24
C ALA A 117 33.36 -8.15 10.33
N ALA A 118 34.24 -7.86 11.29
CA ALA A 118 34.59 -8.80 12.35
C ALA A 118 33.44 -9.06 13.33
N VAL A 119 32.45 -8.17 13.38
CA VAL A 119 31.24 -8.31 14.20
C VAL A 119 30.03 -8.62 13.32
N ARG A 120 29.92 -7.95 12.18
CA ARG A 120 28.81 -8.12 11.23
C ARG A 120 28.69 -9.58 10.76
N GLU A 121 29.79 -10.20 10.30
CA GLU A 121 29.71 -11.56 9.75
C GLU A 121 29.35 -12.61 10.82
N PRO A 122 29.97 -12.64 12.02
CA PRO A 122 29.56 -13.58 13.06
C PRO A 122 28.11 -13.39 13.54
N LEU A 123 27.61 -12.14 13.58
CA LEU A 123 26.20 -11.89 13.87
C LEU A 123 25.29 -12.38 12.76
N ALA A 124 25.65 -12.15 11.49
CA ALA A 124 24.90 -12.69 10.36
C ALA A 124 24.86 -14.22 10.41
N ASP A 125 25.98 -14.89 10.67
CA ASP A 125 26.05 -16.35 10.79
C ASP A 125 25.21 -16.89 11.96
N LEU A 126 25.25 -16.21 13.11
CA LEU A 126 24.35 -16.49 14.23
C LEU A 126 22.89 -16.38 13.78
N LEU A 127 22.50 -15.28 13.15
CA LEU A 127 21.12 -15.02 12.74
C LEU A 127 20.66 -15.94 11.60
N ARG A 128 21.56 -16.45 10.76
CA ARG A 128 21.29 -17.47 9.73
C ARG A 128 20.98 -18.84 10.30
N THR A 129 21.33 -19.11 11.56
CA THR A 129 21.23 -20.48 12.11
C THR A 129 20.48 -20.53 13.43
N THR A 130 20.22 -19.38 14.06
CA THR A 130 19.54 -19.32 15.36
C THR A 130 18.12 -19.86 15.30
N GLY A 131 17.79 -20.72 16.27
CA GLY A 131 16.43 -21.12 16.58
C GLY A 131 15.78 -20.31 17.70
N HIS A 132 16.44 -19.24 18.19
CA HIS A 132 15.98 -18.48 19.34
C HIS A 132 14.73 -17.65 18.99
N PRO A 133 13.58 -17.86 19.66
CA PRO A 133 12.29 -17.28 19.26
C PRO A 133 12.31 -15.76 19.19
N ARG A 134 13.00 -15.10 20.14
CA ARG A 134 13.13 -13.65 20.16
C ARG A 134 13.92 -13.08 18.97
N LEU A 135 15.05 -13.70 18.60
CA LEU A 135 15.84 -13.25 17.45
C LEU A 135 15.10 -13.50 16.12
N LEU A 136 14.38 -14.62 16.02
CA LEU A 136 13.50 -14.89 14.88
C LEU A 136 12.37 -13.85 14.75
N ALA A 137 11.79 -13.42 15.87
CA ALA A 137 10.79 -12.36 15.90
C ALA A 137 11.38 -11.02 15.43
N GLU A 138 12.57 -10.64 15.92
CA GLU A 138 13.25 -9.42 15.46
C GLU A 138 13.65 -9.46 13.99
N LEU A 139 14.02 -10.63 13.45
CA LEU A 139 14.29 -10.80 12.02
C LEU A 139 13.03 -10.53 11.17
N ALA A 140 11.89 -11.10 11.58
CA ALA A 140 10.62 -10.84 10.92
C ALA A 140 10.21 -9.36 11.02
N GLU A 141 10.46 -8.75 12.18
CA GLU A 141 10.14 -7.35 12.43
C GLU A 141 11.08 -6.39 11.68
N ALA A 142 12.35 -6.76 11.51
CA ALA A 142 13.30 -6.02 10.68
C ALA A 142 12.84 -6.00 9.21
N LEU A 143 12.33 -7.12 8.69
CA LEU A 143 11.72 -7.14 7.35
C LEU A 143 10.53 -6.19 7.28
N ARG A 144 9.62 -6.25 8.26
CA ARG A 144 8.45 -5.35 8.34
C ARG A 144 8.85 -3.87 8.44
N ARG A 145 9.89 -3.53 9.20
CA ARG A 145 10.42 -2.16 9.33
C ARG A 145 10.98 -1.63 8.02
N ARG A 146 11.53 -2.51 7.17
CA ARG A 146 12.02 -2.15 5.83
C ARG A 146 10.91 -2.02 4.80
N ARG A 147 9.68 -2.39 5.14
CA ARG A 147 8.53 -2.18 4.26
C ARG A 147 8.41 -0.70 3.91
N ALA A 148 8.74 -0.39 2.68
CA ALA A 148 8.44 0.86 2.04
C ALA A 148 7.26 0.66 1.10
N GLY A 149 6.68 1.76 0.68
CA GLY A 149 5.66 1.76 -0.35
C GLY A 149 5.30 3.18 -0.72
N THR A 150 4.86 3.34 -1.95
CA THR A 150 4.13 4.53 -2.38
C THR A 150 2.78 4.49 -1.68
N GLN A 151 2.69 5.04 -0.46
CA GLN A 151 1.42 5.58 0.00
C GLN A 151 1.14 6.82 -0.86
N LEU A 152 0.76 6.60 -2.11
CA LEU A 152 -0.03 7.59 -2.80
C LEU A 152 -1.35 7.60 -2.04
N LEU A 153 -1.51 8.59 -1.15
CA LEU A 153 -2.80 9.17 -0.87
C LEU A 153 -3.33 9.67 -2.21
N THR A 154 -3.90 8.78 -3.01
CA THR A 154 -4.79 9.20 -4.07
C THR A 154 -6.09 9.55 -3.39
N ASP A 155 -6.57 10.77 -3.63
CA ASP A 155 -7.90 11.23 -3.22
C ASP A 155 -9.03 10.33 -3.80
N ASP A 156 -8.68 9.47 -4.78
CA ASP A 156 -9.58 8.66 -5.61
C ASP A 156 -9.82 7.22 -5.10
N GLY A 157 -9.50 6.90 -3.85
CA GLY A 157 -9.89 5.61 -3.28
C GLY A 157 -9.28 4.37 -3.98
N TYR A 158 -8.00 4.12 -3.67
CA TYR A 158 -7.43 2.76 -3.55
C TYR A 158 -6.80 2.09 -4.80
N VAL A 159 -5.61 2.54 -5.19
CA VAL A 159 -4.60 1.65 -5.83
C VAL A 159 -3.92 0.82 -4.72
N PRO A 160 -3.66 -0.50 -4.88
CA PRO A 160 -2.85 -1.21 -3.91
C PRO A 160 -1.47 -0.56 -3.91
N ALA A 161 -1.12 0.14 -2.83
CA ALA A 161 0.21 0.74 -2.68
C ALA A 161 1.26 -0.35 -2.91
N ALA A 162 2.06 -0.20 -3.98
CA ALA A 162 3.15 -1.11 -4.24
C ALA A 162 4.03 -1.23 -2.99
N ILE A 163 4.23 -2.46 -2.53
CA ILE A 163 5.04 -2.74 -1.35
C ILE A 163 6.44 -3.11 -1.81
N THR A 164 7.45 -2.44 -1.28
CA THR A 164 8.86 -2.81 -1.45
C THR A 164 9.57 -2.95 -0.11
N TYR A 165 10.74 -3.56 -0.13
CA TYR A 165 11.53 -3.76 1.07
C TYR A 165 12.97 -3.25 0.96
N GLY A 166 13.38 -2.74 -0.21
CA GLY A 166 14.80 -2.53 -0.52
C GLY A 166 15.60 -3.82 -0.24
N ALA A 167 14.99 -4.96 -0.56
CA ALA A 167 15.48 -6.28 -0.20
C ALA A 167 16.33 -6.91 -1.30
N TRP A 168 16.46 -6.24 -2.45
CA TRP A 168 17.34 -6.63 -3.54
C TRP A 168 18.38 -5.54 -3.79
N ASN A 169 19.52 -5.95 -4.36
CA ASN A 169 20.51 -5.00 -4.86
C ASN A 169 20.21 -4.63 -6.33
N ALA A 170 21.02 -3.75 -6.92
CA ALA A 170 20.85 -3.32 -8.30
C ALA A 170 20.96 -4.46 -9.34
N ASP A 171 21.59 -5.58 -8.96
CA ASP A 171 21.72 -6.77 -9.81
C ASP A 171 20.54 -7.75 -9.65
N GLY A 172 19.55 -7.42 -8.81
CA GLY A 172 18.40 -8.27 -8.50
C GLY A 172 18.70 -9.41 -7.52
N GLU A 173 19.87 -9.41 -6.88
CA GLU A 173 20.21 -10.40 -5.86
C GLU A 173 19.62 -10.02 -4.49
N PRO A 174 19.26 -11.01 -3.65
CA PRO A 174 18.84 -10.74 -2.27
C PRO A 174 19.88 -9.95 -1.48
N GLY A 175 19.46 -8.87 -0.83
CA GLY A 175 20.29 -8.09 0.10
C GLY A 175 20.59 -8.86 1.40
N PRO A 176 21.45 -8.31 2.30
CA PRO A 176 21.95 -9.05 3.45
C PRO A 176 20.85 -9.56 4.40
N LEU A 177 19.82 -8.75 4.69
CA LEU A 177 18.69 -9.18 5.52
C LEU A 177 17.93 -10.35 4.87
N LEU A 178 17.62 -10.24 3.57
CA LEU A 178 16.89 -11.29 2.87
C LEU A 178 17.71 -12.58 2.78
N ARG A 179 19.03 -12.50 2.59
CA ARG A 179 19.93 -13.68 2.68
C ARG A 179 19.86 -14.34 4.06
N ILE A 180 19.97 -13.57 5.14
CA ILE A 180 19.86 -14.11 6.52
C ILE A 180 18.51 -14.83 6.71
N LEU A 181 17.42 -14.20 6.26
CA LEU A 181 16.07 -14.79 6.34
C LEU A 181 15.92 -16.05 5.48
N LEU A 182 16.51 -16.07 4.28
CA LEU A 182 16.46 -17.21 3.34
C LEU A 182 17.37 -18.37 3.76
N ASP A 183 18.40 -18.11 4.55
CA ASP A 183 19.30 -19.15 5.07
C ASP A 183 18.80 -19.77 6.39
N ASN A 184 17.98 -19.06 7.19
CA ASN A 184 17.56 -19.56 8.52
C ASN A 184 16.47 -20.64 8.50
N PRO A 185 16.78 -21.91 8.84
CA PRO A 185 15.84 -23.03 8.74
C PRO A 185 14.73 -23.00 9.80
N HIS A 186 14.86 -22.16 10.83
CA HIS A 186 13.89 -22.07 11.93
C HIS A 186 12.76 -21.07 11.66
N LEU A 187 12.82 -20.30 10.56
CA LEU A 187 11.75 -19.41 10.10
C LEU A 187 10.60 -20.14 9.39
N GLU A 188 10.62 -21.48 9.37
CA GLU A 188 9.52 -22.32 8.85
C GLU A 188 8.31 -22.42 9.78
N ARG A 189 8.21 -21.53 10.76
CA ARG A 189 7.04 -21.44 11.66
C ARG A 189 6.18 -20.25 11.23
N PRO A 190 4.84 -20.38 11.29
CA PRO A 190 3.95 -19.28 10.97
C PRO A 190 4.28 -18.06 11.83
N SER A 191 4.81 -17.03 11.19
CA SER A 191 5.06 -15.75 11.87
C SER A 191 3.74 -15.00 12.02
N ARG A 192 3.63 -14.17 13.05
CA ARG A 192 2.53 -13.20 13.16
C ARG A 192 2.70 -12.04 12.19
N VAL A 193 3.89 -11.89 11.61
CA VAL A 193 4.25 -10.83 10.66
C VAL A 193 3.94 -11.29 9.23
N PRO A 194 2.91 -10.76 8.55
CA PRO A 194 2.49 -11.21 7.23
C PRO A 194 3.56 -11.02 6.14
N ASP A 195 4.48 -10.06 6.31
CA ASP A 195 5.61 -9.79 5.41
C ASP A 195 6.53 -11.02 5.23
N MET A 196 6.55 -11.95 6.18
CA MET A 196 7.25 -13.22 6.05
C MET A 196 6.73 -14.11 4.91
N ALA A 197 5.55 -13.80 4.35
CA ALA A 197 5.07 -14.43 3.13
C ALA A 197 6.07 -14.31 1.98
N LEU A 198 6.82 -13.20 1.88
CA LEU A 198 7.88 -13.02 0.90
C LEU A 198 8.94 -14.13 1.00
N VAL A 199 9.44 -14.37 2.21
CA VAL A 199 10.48 -15.37 2.47
C VAL A 199 9.95 -16.78 2.20
N LEU A 200 8.70 -17.07 2.60
CA LEU A 200 8.08 -18.37 2.38
C LEU A 200 7.82 -18.65 0.90
N ILE A 201 7.42 -17.65 0.11
CA ILE A 201 7.27 -17.76 -1.34
C ILE A 201 8.62 -18.06 -2.00
N LEU A 202 9.67 -17.31 -1.64
CA LEU A 202 11.01 -17.51 -2.18
C LEU A 202 11.59 -18.90 -1.83
N ARG A 203 11.13 -19.50 -0.74
CA ARG A 203 11.47 -20.87 -0.31
C ARG A 203 10.52 -21.95 -0.84
N ASP A 204 9.52 -21.60 -1.65
CA ASP A 204 8.47 -22.52 -2.13
C ASP A 204 7.70 -23.23 -0.99
N ARG A 205 7.55 -22.57 0.17
CA ARG A 205 6.85 -23.08 1.36
C ARG A 205 5.42 -22.56 1.48
N PHE A 206 4.64 -22.79 0.42
CA PHE A 206 3.22 -22.39 0.34
C PHE A 206 2.34 -23.06 1.38
N ASP A 207 2.73 -24.25 1.85
CA ASP A 207 2.06 -25.01 2.91
C ASP A 207 1.90 -24.21 4.21
N LEU A 208 2.87 -23.33 4.50
CA LEU A 208 2.88 -22.53 5.71
C LEU A 208 2.04 -21.25 5.62
N LEU A 209 1.67 -20.80 4.41
CA LEU A 209 0.90 -19.56 4.22
C LEU A 209 -0.52 -19.65 4.81
N ARG A 210 -1.09 -20.85 4.87
CA ARG A 210 -2.44 -21.08 5.44
C ARG A 210 -2.53 -20.79 6.93
N ALA A 211 -1.40 -20.79 7.63
CA ALA A 211 -1.36 -20.53 9.07
C ALA A 211 -1.33 -19.03 9.42
N PHE A 212 -1.17 -18.14 8.43
CA PHE A 212 -1.27 -16.70 8.64
C PHE A 212 -2.72 -16.26 8.80
N ALA A 213 -2.91 -15.10 9.43
CA ALA A 213 -4.16 -14.37 9.29
C ALA A 213 -4.38 -14.03 7.80
N GLN A 214 -5.45 -14.57 7.21
CA GLN A 214 -5.63 -14.57 5.76
C GLN A 214 -5.89 -13.19 5.16
N ALA A 215 -6.59 -12.28 5.87
CA ALA A 215 -6.82 -10.92 5.39
C ALA A 215 -5.54 -10.06 5.32
N PRO A 216 -4.70 -10.00 6.37
CA PRO A 216 -3.37 -9.40 6.26
C PRO A 216 -2.50 -10.02 5.17
N LEU A 217 -2.52 -11.35 5.02
CA LEU A 217 -1.78 -12.05 3.97
C LEU A 217 -2.22 -11.60 2.56
N ALA A 218 -3.53 -11.65 2.25
CA ALA A 218 -4.06 -11.19 0.97
C ALA A 218 -3.63 -9.76 0.63
N ARG A 219 -3.66 -8.85 1.60
CA ARG A 219 -3.24 -7.46 1.41
C ARG A 219 -1.76 -7.35 1.02
N ILE A 220 -0.89 -8.13 1.66
CA ILE A 220 0.54 -8.17 1.33
C ILE A 220 0.75 -8.74 -0.07
N LEU A 221 0.11 -9.86 -0.40
CA LEU A 221 0.26 -10.50 -1.71
C LEU A 221 -0.18 -9.59 -2.86
N LEU A 222 -1.33 -8.91 -2.72
CA LEU A 222 -1.79 -7.93 -3.71
C LEU A 222 -0.84 -6.72 -3.79
N GLY A 223 -0.28 -6.28 -2.66
CA GLY A 223 0.73 -5.22 -2.64
C GLY A 223 2.04 -5.60 -3.34
N PHE A 224 2.45 -6.87 -3.31
CA PHE A 224 3.58 -7.36 -4.11
C PHE A 224 3.26 -7.29 -5.60
N LEU A 225 2.07 -7.72 -5.99
CA LEU A 225 1.66 -7.73 -7.40
C LEU A 225 1.49 -6.33 -7.99
N ALA A 226 1.09 -5.35 -7.19
CA ALA A 226 0.99 -3.96 -7.64
C ALA A 226 2.34 -3.36 -8.11
N THR A 227 3.47 -3.86 -7.60
CA THR A 227 4.81 -3.41 -8.02
C THR A 227 5.07 -3.62 -9.51
N ALA A 228 4.41 -4.58 -10.15
CA ALA A 228 4.55 -4.85 -11.59
C ALA A 228 3.95 -3.75 -12.47
N ARG A 229 3.15 -2.83 -11.90
CA ARG A 229 2.43 -1.78 -12.63
C ARG A 229 2.88 -0.37 -12.30
N GLU A 230 3.73 -0.21 -11.28
CA GLU A 230 4.24 1.09 -10.86
C GLU A 230 5.67 1.30 -11.38
N PRO A 231 5.89 2.14 -12.40
CA PRO A 231 7.20 2.31 -13.02
C PRO A 231 8.24 3.00 -12.12
N ILE A 232 7.80 3.61 -11.02
CA ILE A 232 8.65 4.37 -10.07
C ILE A 232 9.20 3.46 -8.96
N VAL A 233 8.65 2.26 -8.82
CA VAL A 233 8.91 1.38 -7.69
C VAL A 233 9.79 0.21 -8.12
N GLU A 234 10.70 -0.22 -7.24
CA GLU A 234 11.50 -1.43 -7.43
C GLU A 234 10.56 -2.62 -7.71
N THR A 235 10.59 -3.14 -8.93
CA THR A 235 9.73 -4.25 -9.34
C THR A 235 10.16 -5.52 -8.63
N MET A 236 9.21 -6.21 -7.99
CA MET A 236 9.47 -7.50 -7.36
C MET A 236 9.99 -8.52 -8.38
N PRO A 237 10.90 -9.44 -7.99
CA PRO A 237 11.30 -10.53 -8.88
C PRO A 237 10.10 -11.36 -9.34
N GLU A 238 10.11 -11.84 -10.59
CA GLU A 238 8.98 -12.59 -11.16
C GLU A 238 8.60 -13.82 -10.32
N GLN A 239 9.58 -14.50 -9.70
CA GLN A 239 9.33 -15.61 -8.78
C GLN A 239 8.40 -15.21 -7.62
N VAL A 240 8.54 -13.99 -7.09
CA VAL A 240 7.68 -13.46 -6.01
C VAL A 240 6.30 -13.14 -6.55
N LEU A 241 6.21 -12.55 -7.74
CA LEU A 241 4.93 -12.23 -8.39
C LEU A 241 4.14 -13.51 -8.69
N ASP A 242 4.74 -14.49 -9.35
CA ASP A 242 4.12 -15.78 -9.64
C ASP A 242 3.73 -16.54 -8.38
N GLY A 243 4.61 -16.55 -7.38
CA GLY A 243 4.29 -17.12 -6.07
C GLY A 243 3.10 -16.41 -5.41
N SER A 244 3.01 -15.09 -5.52
CA SER A 244 1.89 -14.32 -4.96
C SER A 244 0.58 -14.64 -5.67
N ARG A 245 0.58 -14.75 -7.02
CA ARG A 245 -0.59 -15.19 -7.80
C ARG A 245 -1.05 -16.59 -7.37
N ARG A 246 -0.11 -17.54 -7.24
CA ARG A 246 -0.40 -18.90 -6.76
C ARG A 246 -1.00 -18.88 -5.35
N ALA A 247 -0.41 -18.13 -4.43
CA ALA A 247 -0.87 -18.03 -3.06
C ALA A 247 -2.28 -17.42 -2.95
N LEU A 248 -2.61 -16.42 -3.78
CA LEU A 248 -3.97 -15.84 -3.81
C LEU A 248 -5.03 -16.84 -4.28
N ARG A 249 -4.72 -17.70 -5.25
CA ARG A 249 -5.64 -18.78 -5.69
C ARG A 249 -5.89 -19.83 -4.60
N GLU A 250 -4.93 -20.02 -3.69
CA GLU A 250 -5.04 -20.99 -2.58
C GLU A 250 -5.47 -20.37 -1.25
N ILE A 251 -5.96 -19.12 -1.27
CA ILE A 251 -6.34 -18.43 -0.04
C ILE A 251 -7.47 -19.16 0.67
N SER A 252 -7.37 -19.26 2.00
CA SER A 252 -8.39 -19.99 2.76
C SER A 252 -9.71 -19.19 2.84
N PRO A 253 -10.87 -19.86 2.88
CA PRO A 253 -12.16 -19.21 3.05
C PRO A 253 -12.21 -18.31 4.29
N GLY A 254 -12.93 -17.20 4.19
CA GLY A 254 -13.10 -16.21 5.26
C GLY A 254 -12.61 -14.82 4.85
N ALA A 255 -12.07 -14.07 5.81
CA ALA A 255 -11.75 -12.65 5.62
C ALA A 255 -10.71 -12.36 4.51
N GLY A 256 -9.78 -13.30 4.27
CA GLY A 256 -8.81 -13.17 3.17
C GLY A 256 -9.46 -13.29 1.80
N GLN A 257 -10.27 -14.32 1.61
CA GLN A 257 -11.07 -14.51 0.40
C GLN A 257 -12.02 -13.33 0.15
N ASP A 258 -12.72 -12.86 1.19
CA ASP A 258 -13.63 -11.70 1.06
C ASP A 258 -12.89 -10.44 0.61
N LEU A 259 -11.70 -10.19 1.15
CA LEU A 259 -10.84 -9.08 0.71
C LEU A 259 -10.47 -9.21 -0.77
N VAL A 260 -10.08 -10.39 -1.24
CA VAL A 260 -9.74 -10.63 -2.65
C VAL A 260 -10.97 -10.42 -3.55
N CYS A 261 -12.14 -10.90 -3.15
CA CYS A 261 -13.39 -10.68 -3.88
C CYS A 261 -13.75 -9.19 -3.97
N ARG A 262 -13.67 -8.44 -2.86
CA ARG A 262 -13.90 -6.98 -2.85
C ARG A 262 -12.92 -6.26 -3.77
N ARG A 263 -11.65 -6.69 -3.78
CA ARG A 263 -10.62 -6.12 -4.67
C ARG A 263 -10.92 -6.38 -6.15
N ALA A 264 -11.43 -7.55 -6.49
CA ALA A 264 -11.88 -7.84 -7.85
C ALA A 264 -13.08 -6.96 -8.26
N ILE A 265 -14.02 -6.71 -7.34
CA ILE A 265 -15.15 -5.78 -7.55
C ILE A 265 -14.64 -4.34 -7.73
N ALA A 266 -13.61 -3.93 -6.99
CA ALA A 266 -12.95 -2.63 -7.17
C ALA A 266 -12.07 -2.54 -8.42
N GLY A 267 -11.80 -3.66 -9.10
CA GLY A 267 -11.11 -3.68 -10.40
C GLY A 267 -9.63 -3.99 -10.37
N ASP A 268 -9.14 -4.49 -9.25
CA ASP A 268 -7.85 -5.13 -9.21
C ASP A 268 -7.86 -6.38 -10.11
N VAL A 269 -7.13 -6.33 -11.22
CA VAL A 269 -7.15 -7.41 -12.21
C VAL A 269 -6.42 -8.67 -11.72
N GLU A 270 -5.49 -8.59 -10.76
CA GLU A 270 -4.85 -9.79 -10.19
C GLU A 270 -5.82 -10.48 -9.23
N ALA A 271 -6.55 -9.70 -8.43
CA ALA A 271 -7.64 -10.22 -7.61
C ALA A 271 -8.74 -10.85 -8.49
N ALA A 272 -9.12 -10.19 -9.59
CA ALA A 272 -10.10 -10.72 -10.55
C ALA A 272 -9.63 -12.03 -11.20
N ALA A 273 -8.35 -12.12 -11.57
CA ALA A 273 -7.76 -13.36 -12.07
C ALA A 273 -7.79 -14.46 -11.01
N ALA A 274 -7.39 -14.18 -9.77
CA ALA A 274 -7.44 -15.15 -8.68
C ALA A 274 -8.88 -15.65 -8.40
N VAL A 275 -9.86 -14.75 -8.40
CA VAL A 275 -11.29 -15.09 -8.24
C VAL A 275 -11.77 -16.01 -9.35
N ARG A 276 -11.43 -15.71 -10.61
CA ARG A 276 -11.83 -16.51 -11.76
C ARG A 276 -11.16 -17.89 -11.74
N ASP A 277 -9.86 -17.92 -11.54
CA ASP A 277 -9.05 -19.14 -11.62
C ASP A 277 -9.37 -20.13 -10.49
N ALA A 278 -9.62 -19.63 -9.28
CA ALA A 278 -9.89 -20.46 -8.10
C ALA A 278 -11.38 -20.56 -7.74
N GLY A 279 -12.27 -19.90 -8.48
CA GLY A 279 -13.70 -19.88 -8.19
C GLY A 279 -14.04 -19.26 -6.83
N LEU A 280 -13.26 -18.26 -6.38
CA LEU A 280 -13.47 -17.61 -5.08
C LEU A 280 -14.85 -16.91 -5.06
N ARG A 281 -15.48 -16.87 -3.88
CA ARG A 281 -16.79 -16.24 -3.67
C ARG A 281 -16.75 -15.30 -2.46
N PRO A 282 -17.52 -14.20 -2.45
CA PRO A 282 -17.58 -13.33 -1.29
C PRO A 282 -18.25 -14.07 -0.11
N ALA A 283 -18.00 -13.63 1.11
CA ALA A 283 -18.69 -14.21 2.28
C ALA A 283 -20.17 -13.82 2.29
N ASP A 284 -20.48 -12.60 1.83
CA ASP A 284 -21.85 -12.15 1.62
C ASP A 284 -22.35 -12.59 0.23
N PRO A 285 -23.38 -13.45 0.15
CA PRO A 285 -23.89 -13.94 -1.13
C PRO A 285 -24.43 -12.82 -2.02
N LEU A 286 -24.87 -11.68 -1.48
CA LEU A 286 -25.38 -10.56 -2.27
C LEU A 286 -24.32 -9.95 -3.19
N LEU A 287 -23.03 -10.03 -2.83
CA LEU A 287 -21.92 -9.57 -3.67
C LEU A 287 -21.60 -10.52 -4.83
N THR A 288 -22.15 -11.75 -4.84
CA THR A 288 -21.79 -12.77 -5.83
C THR A 288 -22.18 -12.39 -7.26
N PRO A 289 -23.42 -11.94 -7.55
CA PRO A 289 -23.79 -11.55 -8.92
C PRO A 289 -22.90 -10.43 -9.47
N LEU A 290 -22.64 -9.41 -8.65
CA LEU A 290 -21.75 -8.30 -9.00
C LEU A 290 -20.33 -8.79 -9.32
N LEU A 291 -19.77 -9.64 -8.47
CA LEU A 291 -18.45 -10.24 -8.67
C LEU A 291 -18.40 -11.08 -9.95
N LEU A 292 -19.37 -11.96 -10.18
CA LEU A 292 -19.41 -12.83 -11.35
C LEU A 292 -19.48 -12.01 -12.65
N TYR A 293 -20.31 -10.97 -12.66
CA TYR A 293 -20.42 -10.08 -13.81
C TYR A 293 -19.10 -9.35 -14.08
N LEU A 294 -18.53 -8.69 -13.07
CA LEU A 294 -17.28 -7.91 -13.21
C LEU A 294 -16.04 -8.76 -13.52
N THR A 295 -16.07 -10.06 -13.21
CA THR A 295 -14.98 -11.00 -13.51
C THR A 295 -15.20 -11.81 -14.78
N GLY A 296 -16.32 -11.60 -15.49
CA GLY A 296 -16.65 -12.27 -16.75
C GLY A 296 -17.12 -13.73 -16.61
N GLN A 297 -17.56 -14.14 -15.42
CA GLN A 297 -18.07 -15.49 -15.13
C GLN A 297 -19.59 -15.57 -15.40
N TRP A 298 -20.04 -15.11 -16.57
CA TRP A 298 -21.45 -14.90 -16.88
C TRP A 298 -22.30 -16.19 -16.90
N ASP A 299 -21.70 -17.34 -17.22
CA ASP A 299 -22.40 -18.63 -17.24
C ASP A 299 -22.94 -19.05 -15.86
N SER A 300 -22.47 -18.42 -14.78
CA SER A 300 -22.90 -18.67 -13.40
C SER A 300 -23.75 -17.54 -12.83
N LEU A 301 -24.08 -16.51 -13.62
CA LEU A 301 -24.79 -15.33 -13.17
C LEU A 301 -26.29 -15.63 -13.00
N ASP A 302 -26.80 -15.38 -11.80
CA ASP A 302 -28.25 -15.20 -11.57
C ASP A 302 -28.55 -13.71 -11.56
N GLY A 303 -29.26 -13.23 -12.57
CA GLY A 303 -29.28 -11.81 -12.92
C GLY A 303 -30.20 -10.92 -12.11
N ASP A 304 -31.12 -11.49 -11.32
CA ASP A 304 -32.14 -10.70 -10.61
C ASP A 304 -31.57 -9.88 -9.42
N LEU A 305 -30.31 -10.10 -9.05
CA LEU A 305 -29.69 -9.54 -7.85
C LEU A 305 -28.42 -8.70 -8.12
N LEU A 306 -28.17 -8.28 -9.36
CA LEU A 306 -26.91 -7.61 -9.74
C LEU A 306 -26.58 -6.38 -8.88
N PHE A 307 -27.59 -5.56 -8.55
CA PHE A 307 -27.42 -4.34 -7.74
C PHE A 307 -27.88 -4.46 -6.29
N ALA A 308 -28.31 -5.65 -5.85
CA ALA A 308 -28.67 -5.88 -4.45
C ALA A 308 -27.48 -5.65 -3.49
N ALA A 309 -26.25 -5.75 -4.03
CA ALA A 309 -25.01 -5.60 -3.28
C ALA A 309 -24.48 -4.16 -3.17
N LEU A 310 -24.96 -3.21 -3.98
CA LEU A 310 -24.43 -1.85 -3.97
C LEU A 310 -24.48 -1.18 -2.58
N PRO A 311 -25.54 -1.36 -1.76
CA PRO A 311 -25.58 -0.85 -0.39
C PRO A 311 -24.55 -1.45 0.58
N LEU A 312 -23.85 -2.52 0.20
CA LEU A 312 -22.80 -3.17 1.00
C LEU A 312 -21.39 -2.64 0.70
N LEU A 313 -21.28 -1.75 -0.30
CA LEU A 313 -20.07 -1.08 -0.73
C LEU A 313 -20.04 0.35 -0.18
N THR A 314 -18.86 0.95 -0.14
CA THR A 314 -18.80 2.41 -0.01
C THR A 314 -19.38 3.09 -1.25
N VAL A 315 -19.74 4.37 -1.16
CA VAL A 315 -20.25 5.14 -2.31
C VAL A 315 -19.27 5.08 -3.48
N ASP A 316 -17.98 5.34 -3.22
CA ASP A 316 -16.93 5.28 -4.25
C ASP A 316 -16.81 3.88 -4.87
N GLU A 317 -16.78 2.82 -4.04
CA GLU A 317 -16.73 1.43 -4.52
C GLU A 317 -17.95 1.08 -5.39
N ALA A 318 -19.13 1.59 -5.04
CA ALA A 318 -20.36 1.38 -5.81
C ALA A 318 -20.33 2.13 -7.16
N ILE A 319 -19.87 3.39 -7.17
CA ILE A 319 -19.73 4.20 -8.40
C ILE A 319 -18.71 3.56 -9.34
N ASP A 320 -17.56 3.13 -8.82
CA ASP A 320 -16.52 2.47 -9.61
C ASP A 320 -17.00 1.14 -10.17
N ALA A 321 -17.66 0.33 -9.35
CA ALA A 321 -18.26 -0.93 -9.80
C ALA A 321 -19.28 -0.67 -10.92
N LEU A 322 -20.19 0.29 -10.74
CA LEU A 322 -21.21 0.65 -11.73
C LEU A 322 -20.61 1.14 -13.04
N THR A 323 -19.63 2.05 -12.97
CA THR A 323 -18.94 2.59 -14.13
C THR A 323 -18.29 1.46 -14.93
N ARG A 324 -17.57 0.57 -14.24
CA ARG A 324 -16.93 -0.59 -14.87
C ARG A 324 -17.94 -1.53 -15.51
N LEU A 325 -19.08 -1.82 -14.86
CA LEU A 325 -20.14 -2.66 -15.42
C LEU A 325 -20.64 -2.13 -16.76
N LEU A 326 -20.83 -0.81 -16.86
CA LEU A 326 -21.34 -0.12 -18.04
C LEU A 326 -20.28 0.04 -19.14
N GLU A 327 -19.00 0.12 -18.78
CA GLU A 327 -17.88 0.25 -19.73
C GLU A 327 -17.37 -1.08 -20.28
N MET A 328 -17.81 -2.21 -19.71
CA MET A 328 -17.42 -3.54 -20.20
C MET A 328 -17.87 -3.76 -21.64
N ARG A 329 -16.94 -4.31 -22.43
CA ARG A 329 -17.16 -4.68 -23.84
C ARG A 329 -17.41 -6.17 -23.96
N ASP A 330 -18.01 -6.57 -25.08
CA ASP A 330 -18.21 -7.97 -25.46
C ASP A 330 -19.04 -8.79 -24.46
N VAL A 331 -19.96 -8.12 -23.75
CA VAL A 331 -20.89 -8.76 -22.81
C VAL A 331 -21.96 -9.55 -23.59
N PRO A 332 -22.18 -10.84 -23.27
CA PRO A 332 -23.25 -11.65 -23.87
C PRO A 332 -24.62 -10.99 -23.69
N ALA A 333 -25.49 -11.15 -24.69
CA ALA A 333 -26.80 -10.51 -24.72
C ALA A 333 -27.67 -10.82 -23.48
N GLU A 334 -27.54 -12.03 -22.92
CA GLU A 334 -28.22 -12.47 -21.69
C GLU A 334 -27.73 -11.69 -20.46
N ALA A 335 -26.41 -11.64 -20.22
CA ALA A 335 -25.81 -10.84 -19.16
C ALA A 335 -26.14 -9.35 -19.31
N ALA A 336 -26.06 -8.79 -20.53
CA ALA A 336 -26.49 -7.43 -20.80
C ALA A 336 -27.99 -7.20 -20.53
N GLY A 337 -28.82 -8.23 -20.73
CA GLY A 337 -30.24 -8.23 -20.36
C GLY A 337 -30.44 -8.10 -18.85
N HIS A 338 -29.67 -8.84 -18.05
CA HIS A 338 -29.68 -8.74 -16.59
C HIS A 338 -29.21 -7.37 -16.10
N LEU A 339 -28.13 -6.82 -16.67
CA LEU A 339 -27.69 -5.46 -16.35
C LEU A 339 -28.79 -4.43 -16.64
N ARG A 340 -29.44 -4.50 -17.81
CA ARG A 340 -30.56 -3.59 -18.15
C ARG A 340 -31.74 -3.74 -17.19
N ALA A 341 -32.09 -4.96 -16.80
CA ALA A 341 -33.16 -5.20 -15.82
C ALA A 341 -32.81 -4.61 -14.45
N ALA A 342 -31.58 -4.83 -13.99
CA ALA A 342 -31.10 -4.31 -12.71
C ALA A 342 -31.04 -2.77 -12.72
N LEU A 343 -30.55 -2.15 -13.80
CA LEU A 343 -30.49 -0.69 -13.94
C LEU A 343 -31.87 -0.05 -13.83
N ARG A 344 -32.91 -0.68 -14.41
CA ARG A 344 -34.30 -0.18 -14.30
C ARG A 344 -34.89 -0.32 -12.90
N ALA A 345 -34.37 -1.25 -12.10
CA ALA A 345 -34.84 -1.56 -10.77
C ALA A 345 -34.12 -0.74 -9.67
N ILE A 346 -33.19 0.16 -10.03
CA ILE A 346 -32.52 1.02 -9.06
C ILE A 346 -33.57 1.91 -8.36
N PRO A 347 -33.62 1.90 -7.01
CA PRO A 347 -34.58 2.70 -6.26
C PRO A 347 -34.46 4.19 -6.59
N ARG A 348 -35.62 4.87 -6.65
CA ARG A 348 -35.61 6.34 -6.70
C ARG A 348 -35.35 6.87 -5.28
N PRO A 349 -34.46 7.85 -5.10
CA PRO A 349 -34.25 8.51 -3.82
C PRO A 349 -35.58 9.05 -3.29
N SER A 350 -35.93 8.72 -2.06
CA SER A 350 -37.24 9.09 -1.48
C SER A 350 -37.20 10.34 -0.59
N GLY A 351 -35.98 10.78 -0.24
CA GLY A 351 -35.72 11.97 0.54
C GLY A 351 -35.32 11.61 1.97
N SER A 352 -34.08 11.96 2.30
CA SER A 352 -33.40 11.86 3.60
C SER A 352 -33.06 10.44 4.10
N GLY A 353 -31.82 10.01 3.80
CA GLY A 353 -31.15 8.87 4.43
C GLY A 353 -29.79 8.59 3.80
N ASP A 354 -28.90 7.89 4.51
CA ASP A 354 -27.56 7.53 3.99
C ASP A 354 -27.64 6.70 2.70
N LEU A 355 -28.69 5.86 2.57
CA LEU A 355 -28.95 5.10 1.35
C LEU A 355 -29.49 5.96 0.21
N ASP A 356 -30.25 7.02 0.50
CA ASP A 356 -30.72 7.94 -0.54
C ASP A 356 -29.52 8.65 -1.19
N TYR A 357 -28.52 9.04 -0.39
CA TYR A 357 -27.28 9.63 -0.92
C TYR A 357 -26.55 8.68 -1.88
N LEU A 358 -26.38 7.42 -1.50
CA LEU A 358 -25.80 6.41 -2.40
C LEU A 358 -26.59 6.31 -3.72
N TRP A 359 -27.92 6.24 -3.65
CA TRP A 359 -28.76 6.09 -4.84
C TRP A 359 -28.80 7.35 -5.72
N GLU A 360 -28.68 8.55 -5.13
CA GLU A 360 -28.48 9.80 -5.86
C GLU A 360 -27.19 9.75 -6.68
N GLU A 361 -26.05 9.41 -6.05
CA GLU A 361 -24.74 9.33 -6.72
C GLU A 361 -24.71 8.24 -7.82
N VAL A 362 -25.32 7.08 -7.55
CA VAL A 362 -25.48 6.01 -8.55
C VAL A 362 -26.32 6.49 -9.74
N THR A 363 -27.43 7.19 -9.48
CA THR A 363 -28.31 7.71 -10.53
C THR A 363 -27.62 8.79 -11.35
N ASP A 364 -26.88 9.69 -10.70
CA ASP A 364 -26.10 10.74 -11.36
C ASP A 364 -24.99 10.16 -12.22
N THR A 365 -24.31 9.12 -11.74
CA THR A 365 -23.30 8.37 -12.50
C THR A 365 -23.90 7.75 -13.76
N ILE A 366 -25.07 7.11 -13.66
CA ILE A 366 -25.80 6.56 -14.82
C ILE A 366 -26.16 7.68 -15.80
N CYS A 367 -26.66 8.81 -15.30
CA CYS A 367 -27.02 9.95 -16.14
C CYS A 367 -25.81 10.53 -16.87
N ALA A 368 -24.67 10.66 -16.18
CA ALA A 368 -23.42 11.12 -16.76
C ALA A 368 -22.91 10.16 -17.85
N LEU A 369 -22.98 8.86 -17.63
CA LEU A 369 -22.59 7.85 -18.63
C LEU A 369 -23.53 7.83 -19.84
N ALA A 370 -24.84 8.02 -19.62
CA ALA A 370 -25.81 8.15 -20.71
C ALA A 370 -25.51 9.37 -21.60
N VAL A 371 -25.15 10.50 -20.99
CA VAL A 371 -24.70 11.73 -21.68
C VAL A 371 -23.43 11.50 -22.50
N ARG A 372 -22.51 10.66 -22.01
CA ARG A 372 -21.29 10.25 -22.73
C ARG A 372 -21.55 9.21 -23.82
N GLY A 373 -22.81 8.84 -24.06
CA GLY A 373 -23.21 7.95 -25.16
C GLY A 373 -23.20 6.46 -24.81
N ASN A 374 -23.11 6.08 -23.53
CA ASN A 374 -23.22 4.67 -23.14
C ASN A 374 -24.66 4.14 -23.42
N PRO A 375 -24.82 3.08 -24.24
CA PRO A 375 -26.15 2.66 -24.69
C PRO A 375 -27.00 2.01 -23.59
N GLU A 376 -26.39 1.24 -22.69
CA GLU A 376 -27.08 0.61 -21.55
C GLU A 376 -27.57 1.66 -20.56
N ALA A 377 -26.71 2.61 -20.20
CA ALA A 377 -27.07 3.73 -19.32
C ALA A 377 -28.18 4.59 -19.94
N ARG A 378 -28.09 4.87 -21.24
CA ARG A 378 -29.12 5.62 -21.97
C ARG A 378 -30.45 4.89 -21.98
N SER A 379 -30.48 3.58 -22.23
CA SER A 379 -31.71 2.78 -22.12
C SER A 379 -32.31 2.86 -20.72
N ALA A 380 -31.48 2.71 -19.67
CA ALA A 380 -31.94 2.77 -18.30
C ALA A 380 -32.56 4.12 -17.94
N VAL A 381 -31.91 5.23 -18.32
CA VAL A 381 -32.43 6.58 -18.14
C VAL A 381 -33.80 6.77 -18.79
N LEU A 382 -33.98 6.27 -20.01
CA LEU A 382 -35.23 6.41 -20.76
C LEU A 382 -36.34 5.56 -20.14
N ASP A 383 -36.03 4.30 -19.80
CA ASP A 383 -37.01 3.33 -19.31
C ASP A 383 -37.46 3.63 -17.88
N ALA A 384 -36.51 3.97 -16.99
CA ALA A 384 -36.78 4.25 -15.59
C ALA A 384 -37.08 5.73 -15.32
N GLY A 385 -36.91 6.61 -16.31
CA GLY A 385 -37.12 8.05 -16.19
C GLY A 385 -36.14 8.74 -15.24
N TYR A 386 -34.90 8.24 -15.14
CA TYR A 386 -33.86 8.86 -14.32
C TYR A 386 -33.51 10.26 -14.84
N ARG A 387 -33.12 11.13 -13.91
CA ARG A 387 -32.71 12.51 -14.16
C ARG A 387 -31.52 12.84 -13.26
N PRO A 388 -30.60 13.72 -13.71
CA PRO A 388 -29.57 14.24 -12.83
C PRO A 388 -30.19 14.92 -11.61
N THR A 389 -29.56 14.82 -10.44
CA THR A 389 -29.98 15.50 -9.21
C THR A 389 -29.89 17.02 -9.37
N THR A 390 -28.89 17.49 -10.12
CA THR A 390 -28.71 18.92 -10.39
C THR A 390 -29.63 19.40 -11.52
N GLU A 391 -30.63 20.20 -11.16
CA GLU A 391 -31.61 20.77 -12.11
C GLU A 391 -30.97 21.61 -13.22
N GLU A 392 -29.86 22.30 -12.94
CA GLU A 392 -29.17 23.14 -13.93
C GLU A 392 -28.72 22.33 -15.17
N GLY A 393 -28.39 21.05 -15.00
CA GLY A 393 -27.94 20.18 -16.09
C GLY A 393 -29.07 19.53 -16.91
N HIS A 394 -30.34 19.68 -16.50
CA HIS A 394 -31.48 18.99 -17.13
C HIS A 394 -31.63 19.29 -18.63
N PRO A 395 -31.52 20.55 -19.12
CA PRO A 395 -31.64 20.83 -20.55
C PRO A 395 -30.61 20.07 -21.39
N ALA A 396 -29.33 20.09 -20.97
CA ALA A 396 -28.26 19.38 -21.66
C ALA A 396 -28.48 17.86 -21.63
N PHE A 397 -28.84 17.33 -20.46
CA PHE A 397 -29.12 15.91 -20.29
C PHE A 397 -30.25 15.41 -21.21
N LEU A 398 -31.39 16.10 -21.22
CA LEU A 398 -32.55 15.74 -22.06
C LEU A 398 -32.22 15.82 -23.54
N PHE A 399 -31.45 16.84 -23.94
CA PHE A 399 -31.00 17.01 -25.32
C PHE A 399 -30.08 15.87 -25.76
N LEU A 400 -29.02 15.59 -24.98
CA LEU A 400 -28.02 14.57 -25.31
C LEU A 400 -28.57 13.14 -25.27
N THR A 401 -29.60 12.90 -24.45
CA THR A 401 -30.31 11.61 -24.41
C THR A 401 -31.48 11.53 -25.40
N GLU A 402 -31.74 12.59 -26.15
CA GLU A 402 -32.78 12.74 -27.18
C GLU A 402 -34.22 12.58 -26.64
N GLN A 403 -34.46 13.06 -25.42
CA GLN A 403 -35.78 13.05 -24.78
C GLN A 403 -36.61 14.27 -25.20
N TRP A 404 -36.90 14.34 -26.50
CA TRP A 404 -37.40 15.54 -27.18
C TRP A 404 -38.67 16.15 -26.56
N GLU A 405 -39.68 15.34 -26.23
CA GLU A 405 -40.93 15.87 -25.65
C GLU A 405 -40.72 16.51 -24.27
N ALA A 406 -39.78 15.97 -23.48
CA ALA A 406 -39.43 16.55 -22.18
C ALA A 406 -38.53 17.77 -22.34
N TYR A 407 -37.58 17.72 -23.29
CA TYR A 407 -36.71 18.86 -23.63
C TYR A 407 -37.54 20.06 -24.11
N ASP A 408 -38.43 19.87 -25.08
CA ASP A 408 -39.26 20.94 -25.66
C ASP A 408 -40.22 21.57 -24.63
N ARG A 409 -40.60 20.83 -23.59
CA ARG A 409 -41.41 21.36 -22.48
C ARG A 409 -40.57 22.19 -21.51
N LEU A 410 -39.32 21.79 -21.28
CA LEU A 410 -38.42 22.45 -20.35
C LEU A 410 -37.78 23.70 -20.96
N ASP A 411 -37.34 23.60 -22.22
CA ASP A 411 -36.53 24.60 -22.92
C ASP A 411 -37.03 24.79 -24.37
N PRO A 412 -38.27 25.29 -24.56
CA PRO A 412 -38.90 25.37 -25.88
C PRO A 412 -38.16 26.27 -26.88
N ASP A 413 -37.36 27.23 -26.39
CA ASP A 413 -36.61 28.19 -27.20
C ASP A 413 -35.09 27.93 -27.21
N GLY A 414 -34.62 26.88 -26.51
CA GLY A 414 -33.20 26.53 -26.43
C GLY A 414 -32.36 27.48 -25.57
N THR A 415 -32.97 28.44 -24.85
CA THR A 415 -32.24 29.46 -24.09
C THR A 415 -31.51 28.87 -22.89
N LEU A 416 -32.12 27.89 -22.20
CA LEU A 416 -31.50 27.24 -21.05
C LEU A 416 -30.29 26.42 -21.49
N LEU A 417 -30.42 25.64 -22.57
CA LEU A 417 -29.32 24.88 -23.13
C LEU A 417 -28.18 25.79 -23.63
N THR A 418 -28.51 26.89 -24.30
CA THR A 418 -27.51 27.86 -24.79
C THR A 418 -26.73 28.49 -23.62
N ALA A 419 -27.41 28.83 -22.53
CA ALA A 419 -26.78 29.40 -21.34
C ALA A 419 -25.77 28.45 -20.66
N LEU A 420 -25.93 27.14 -20.80
CA LEU A 420 -24.98 26.16 -20.26
C LEU A 420 -23.62 26.19 -20.98
N PHE A 421 -23.54 26.68 -22.22
CA PHE A 421 -22.25 26.85 -22.90
C PHE A 421 -21.37 27.95 -22.29
N ASP A 422 -21.93 28.85 -21.48
CA ASP A 422 -21.16 29.78 -20.65
C ASP A 422 -20.59 29.14 -19.37
N ARG A 423 -21.00 27.89 -19.06
CA ARG A 423 -20.58 27.10 -17.89
C ARG A 423 -20.04 25.73 -18.31
N PRO A 424 -18.84 25.66 -18.91
CA PRO A 424 -18.35 24.46 -19.58
C PRO A 424 -18.20 23.21 -18.68
N TYR A 425 -18.10 23.38 -17.36
CA TYR A 425 -18.00 22.27 -16.41
C TYR A 425 -19.31 21.47 -16.24
N LEU A 426 -20.47 22.01 -16.65
CA LEU A 426 -21.78 21.35 -16.49
C LEU A 426 -22.17 20.45 -17.67
N LEU A 427 -21.46 20.53 -18.79
CA LEU A 427 -21.93 19.91 -20.03
C LEU A 427 -21.65 18.41 -20.12
N GLY A 428 -20.62 17.89 -19.44
CA GLY A 428 -20.26 16.46 -19.41
C GLY A 428 -19.89 15.83 -20.77
N ALA A 429 -20.13 16.53 -21.88
CA ALA A 429 -19.90 16.14 -23.27
C ALA A 429 -19.33 17.33 -24.07
N PRO A 430 -18.49 17.09 -25.09
CA PRO A 430 -17.92 18.15 -25.91
C PRO A 430 -19.00 18.79 -26.82
N PRO A 431 -18.89 20.09 -27.16
CA PRO A 431 -19.87 20.81 -28.00
C PRO A 431 -20.18 20.10 -29.32
N GLU A 432 -19.22 19.39 -29.90
CA GLU A 432 -19.36 18.62 -31.13
C GLU A 432 -20.47 17.57 -31.02
N THR A 433 -20.60 16.92 -29.87
CA THR A 433 -21.66 15.93 -29.59
C THR A 433 -23.04 16.57 -29.70
N PHE A 434 -23.20 17.80 -29.21
CA PHE A 434 -24.47 18.52 -29.31
C PHE A 434 -24.81 18.85 -30.76
N ARG A 435 -23.82 19.25 -31.57
CA ARG A 435 -24.04 19.55 -32.99
C ARG A 435 -24.46 18.30 -33.76
N GLU A 436 -23.77 17.18 -33.53
CA GLU A 436 -24.09 15.90 -34.17
C GLU A 436 -25.51 15.44 -33.84
N ILE A 437 -25.91 15.58 -32.57
CA ILE A 437 -27.27 15.23 -32.12
C ILE A 437 -28.29 16.20 -32.72
N ALA A 438 -28.01 17.51 -32.75
CA ALA A 438 -28.87 18.52 -33.35
C ALA A 438 -29.10 18.24 -34.83
N GLU A 439 -28.03 18.01 -35.59
CA GLU A 439 -28.07 17.70 -37.02
C GLU A 439 -28.88 16.43 -37.29
N ARG A 440 -28.58 15.35 -36.56
CA ARG A 440 -29.29 14.07 -36.70
C ARG A 440 -30.79 14.18 -36.37
N ALA A 441 -31.15 15.01 -35.41
CA ALA A 441 -32.53 15.23 -35.01
C ALA A 441 -33.26 16.31 -35.85
N GLY A 442 -32.57 16.97 -36.78
CA GLY A 442 -33.11 18.08 -37.56
C GLY A 442 -33.42 19.33 -36.70
N ARG A 443 -32.63 19.57 -35.65
CA ARG A 443 -32.78 20.67 -34.70
C ARG A 443 -31.73 21.76 -34.91
N PRO A 444 -31.99 23.01 -34.47
CA PRO A 444 -30.99 24.08 -34.49
C PRO A 444 -29.75 23.71 -33.69
N ASP A 445 -28.57 24.13 -34.17
CA ASP A 445 -27.31 23.99 -33.43
C ASP A 445 -27.40 24.79 -32.12
N PRO A 446 -27.35 24.14 -30.94
CA PRO A 446 -27.43 24.83 -29.66
C PRO A 446 -26.10 25.48 -29.26
N VAL A 447 -25.00 25.18 -29.96
CA VAL A 447 -23.68 25.71 -29.63
C VAL A 447 -23.59 27.14 -30.17
N PRO A 448 -23.35 28.15 -29.31
CA PRO A 448 -23.19 29.52 -29.77
C PRO A 448 -21.97 29.63 -30.71
N PRO A 449 -22.02 30.51 -31.72
CA PRO A 449 -20.87 30.75 -32.58
C PRO A 449 -19.69 31.22 -31.74
N PRO A 450 -18.44 30.87 -32.13
CA PRO A 450 -17.25 31.30 -31.40
C PRO A 450 -17.28 32.81 -31.24
N ARG A 451 -17.13 33.30 -30.00
CA ARG A 451 -17.06 34.74 -29.73
C ARG A 451 -15.92 35.31 -30.57
N PRO A 452 -16.14 36.39 -31.33
CA PRO A 452 -15.08 37.01 -32.10
C PRO A 452 -13.95 37.39 -31.12
N ASP A 453 -12.76 36.85 -31.35
CA ASP A 453 -11.58 37.07 -30.51
C ASP A 453 -11.39 38.58 -30.29
N GLY A 454 -11.76 39.05 -29.10
CA GLY A 454 -11.60 40.45 -28.69
C GLY A 454 -10.13 40.84 -28.49
N SER A 455 -9.17 39.98 -28.84
CA SER A 455 -7.73 40.17 -28.70
C SER A 455 -7.11 41.09 -29.75
N ARG A 456 -7.91 41.92 -30.45
CA ARG A 456 -7.40 43.19 -30.99
C ARG A 456 -7.18 44.20 -29.85
N ARG A 457 -6.31 43.86 -28.89
CA ARG A 457 -5.49 44.88 -28.21
C ARG A 457 -4.51 45.42 -29.24
N ARG A 458 -5.02 46.38 -30.02
CA ARG A 458 -4.35 47.57 -30.55
C ARG A 458 -2.82 47.52 -30.43
N ALA A 459 -2.17 46.89 -31.42
CA ALA A 459 -0.83 47.27 -31.81
C ALA A 459 -0.91 48.69 -32.39
N GLY A 460 -0.81 49.69 -31.52
CA GLY A 460 -0.79 51.09 -31.86
C GLY A 460 0.36 51.76 -31.12
N HIS A 461 1.51 51.81 -31.77
CA HIS A 461 2.62 52.70 -31.44
C HIS A 461 2.15 54.16 -31.32
N GLY A 462 2.71 54.89 -30.35
CA GLY A 462 2.85 56.35 -30.41
C GLY A 462 2.42 57.08 -29.16
N GLY A 463 3.36 57.33 -28.24
CA GLY A 463 3.12 58.20 -27.09
C GLY A 463 4.28 58.20 -26.09
N THR A 464 5.38 58.83 -26.48
CA THR A 464 6.45 59.27 -25.58
C THR A 464 5.90 60.17 -24.47
N HIS A 465 6.13 59.84 -23.19
CA HIS A 465 6.43 60.83 -22.16
C HIS A 465 7.15 60.21 -20.97
N HIS A 466 8.01 61.06 -20.40
CA HIS A 466 9.04 60.84 -19.40
C HIS A 466 8.50 60.57 -17.98
N SER A 467 9.35 59.86 -17.21
CA SER A 467 9.71 60.06 -15.79
C SER A 467 8.58 60.19 -14.76
N ASP A 468 8.53 59.29 -13.77
CA ASP A 468 9.25 59.42 -12.49
C ASP A 468 8.63 58.54 -11.38
N TYR A 469 9.48 58.14 -10.43
CA TYR A 469 9.19 57.82 -9.02
C TYR A 469 8.58 56.46 -8.58
N THR A 470 9.48 55.64 -7.98
CA THR A 470 9.46 55.01 -6.63
C THR A 470 8.33 54.09 -6.14
N GLY A 471 8.76 52.95 -5.54
CA GLY A 471 8.06 52.21 -4.46
C GLY A 471 7.92 50.71 -4.78
N PHE A 472 8.73 49.80 -4.22
CA PHE A 472 8.45 49.01 -2.99
C PHE A 472 7.06 48.33 -3.05
N ASP A 473 6.83 47.02 -2.91
CA ASP A 473 7.50 46.02 -2.08
C ASP A 473 6.92 44.60 -2.32
N GLY A 474 7.69 43.55 -2.02
CA GLY A 474 7.25 42.18 -1.64
C GLY A 474 6.66 41.24 -2.72
N GLY A 475 7.05 39.98 -2.86
CA GLY A 475 7.99 39.12 -2.15
C GLY A 475 7.87 37.71 -2.77
N GLY A 476 8.95 37.22 -3.38
CA GLY A 476 9.06 35.87 -3.93
C GLY A 476 9.82 34.96 -2.98
N TYR A 477 9.23 33.82 -2.64
CA TYR A 477 9.89 32.74 -1.91
C TYR A 477 10.45 31.72 -2.92
N ASP A 478 11.74 31.79 -3.18
CA ASP A 478 12.53 30.68 -3.74
C ASP A 478 13.42 30.12 -2.63
N GLY A 479 13.01 28.99 -2.07
CA GLY A 479 13.75 28.25 -1.04
C GLY A 479 14.68 27.20 -1.64
N GLY A 480 15.76 27.62 -2.29
CA GLY A 480 16.86 26.76 -2.73
C GLY A 480 18.03 26.79 -1.75
N GLY A 481 18.10 25.83 -0.83
CA GLY A 481 19.19 25.68 0.12
C GLY A 481 20.33 24.80 -0.43
N GLY A 482 21.42 25.42 -0.87
CA GLY A 482 22.70 24.75 -1.11
C GLY A 482 23.55 24.70 0.15
N TYR A 483 24.17 23.55 0.43
CA TYR A 483 25.18 23.40 1.48
C TYR A 483 26.58 23.58 0.89
N SER A 484 27.28 24.58 1.41
CA SER A 484 28.72 24.79 1.23
C SER A 484 29.52 23.84 2.11
N GLY A 485 30.59 23.28 1.53
CA GLY A 485 31.63 22.58 2.26
C GLY A 485 32.42 23.51 3.19
N GLY A 486 32.88 22.94 4.29
CA GLY A 486 33.90 23.51 5.16
C GLY A 486 34.81 22.37 5.60
N GLY A 487 36.08 22.46 5.23
CA GLY A 487 37.13 21.59 5.77
C GLY A 487 37.61 22.10 7.12
N PHE A 488 38.02 21.15 7.96
CA PHE A 488 39.17 21.22 8.86
C PHE A 488 39.70 19.80 9.05
#